data_AF-A0A8T2YY44-F1
#
_entry.id   AF-A0A8T2YY44-F1
#
_cell.length_a   1.000
_cell.length_b   1.000
_cell.length_c   1.000
_cell.angle_alpha   90.00
_cell.angle_beta   90.00
_cell.angle_gamma   90.00
#
_symmetry.space_group_name_H-M   'P 1'
#
loop_
_entity.id
_entity.type
_entity.pdbx_description
1 polymer ?
#
loop_
_entity_poly.entity_id
_entity_poly.type
_entity_poly.pdbx_seq_one_letter_code
_entity_poly.pdbx_strand_id
1 'polypeptide(L)'
;MAAVVMSYYCKPSPFLGHFPSYLAKSSSRQVAGTAVQESKISALFWGSKKSVEPKELDVSVSLQDSILTGGGLEKQITPKRISLSIISSISEVSSREWDACNLDATGPDKFNPFLSHGFLSSLEESRSAVKETGWMPSHIVAKDESDNVLGVVPLYLKSHSYGEFVFDHSWADAYYGFGSRYYPKFQCCVPFTPVTGPRILVRNIPFRDQLFDVLVSALKDLAAKSQVSSLHITFPTEKEWHMLKEKGFLQRIGMQYHWKNHNYKNFDEFLMDMKQSKRKNIRQERKKVSTQNLSMKRLRGYEIKASHWDTFYSFYRNTTDNKFDLIIETFFSLLSTKILLI
;
A
#
# COMPACT_ATOMS: atom_id res chain seq x y z
N MET A 1 2.64 6.69 7.61
CA MET A 1 2.60 7.80 6.64
C MET A 1 1.92 7.31 5.38
N ALA A 2 1.05 8.11 4.77
CA ALA A 2 0.42 7.82 3.48
C ALA A 2 0.57 9.04 2.55
N ALA A 3 0.86 8.83 1.28
CA ALA A 3 0.72 9.87 0.27
C ALA A 3 -0.60 9.61 -0.48
N VAL A 4 -1.39 10.66 -0.68
CA VAL A 4 -2.76 10.59 -1.20
C VAL A 4 -2.94 11.66 -2.27
N VAL A 5 -3.48 11.24 -3.42
CA VAL A 5 -4.24 12.00 -4.42
C VAL A 5 -3.54 13.17 -5.13
N MET A 6 -3.36 12.98 -6.44
CA MET A 6 -3.76 13.97 -7.46
C MET A 6 -5.21 13.66 -7.86
N SER A 7 -6.13 14.61 -7.68
CA SER A 7 -7.53 14.48 -8.07
C SER A 7 -7.66 15.09 -9.44
N TYR A 8 -7.89 14.26 -10.47
CA TYR A 8 -8.20 14.80 -11.80
C TYR A 8 -9.67 15.22 -11.81
N TYR A 9 -9.90 16.52 -11.66
CA TYR A 9 -11.21 17.13 -11.82
C TYR A 9 -11.68 16.94 -13.28
N CYS A 10 -12.77 16.18 -13.48
CA CYS A 10 -13.65 16.44 -14.62
C CYS A 10 -14.28 17.82 -14.40
N LYS A 11 -14.36 18.62 -15.48
CA LYS A 11 -14.80 20.03 -15.48
C LYS A 11 -15.97 20.28 -14.50
N PRO A 12 -15.94 21.37 -13.70
CA PRO A 12 -17.10 21.77 -12.93
C PRO A 12 -18.28 22.03 -13.88
N SER A 13 -19.44 21.49 -13.52
CA SER A 13 -20.72 21.91 -14.09
C SER A 13 -20.82 23.44 -14.01
N PRO A 14 -21.34 24.14 -15.04
CA PRO A 14 -21.47 25.61 -15.04
C PRO A 14 -22.46 26.15 -13.97
N PHE A 15 -22.94 25.30 -13.07
CA PHE A 15 -23.97 25.62 -12.07
C PHE A 15 -23.43 26.19 -10.74
N LEU A 16 -22.12 26.34 -10.58
CA LEU A 16 -21.54 26.99 -9.39
C LEU A 16 -20.93 28.34 -9.77
N GLY A 17 -21.75 29.38 -9.61
CA GLY A 17 -21.34 30.78 -9.70
C GLY A 17 -20.35 31.19 -8.59
N HIS A 18 -19.62 32.25 -8.87
CA HIS A 18 -18.65 32.89 -7.98
C HIS A 18 -19.20 33.13 -6.56
N PHE A 19 -18.47 32.72 -5.53
CA PHE A 19 -18.66 33.23 -4.18
C PHE A 19 -17.82 34.50 -3.99
N PRO A 20 -18.40 35.66 -3.62
CA PRO A 20 -17.63 36.82 -3.23
C PRO A 20 -17.07 36.64 -1.81
N SER A 21 -15.80 37.01 -1.66
CA SER A 21 -15.11 37.19 -0.40
C SER A 21 -15.62 38.44 0.33
N TYR A 22 -16.21 38.30 1.52
CA TYR A 22 -16.28 39.40 2.50
C TYR A 22 -16.14 38.92 3.94
N LEU A 23 -15.07 39.39 4.58
CA LEU A 23 -14.92 39.56 6.02
C LEU A 23 -15.87 40.67 6.52
N ALA A 24 -16.56 40.48 7.66
CA ALA A 24 -16.56 41.42 8.81
C ALA A 24 -17.61 41.05 9.89
N LYS A 25 -17.28 41.44 11.12
CA LYS A 25 -17.85 41.17 12.45
C LYS A 25 -19.23 41.81 12.72
N SER A 26 -20.02 41.19 13.62
CA SER A 26 -20.71 41.77 14.82
C SER A 26 -21.62 40.67 15.42
N SER A 27 -22.12 40.63 16.65
CA SER A 27 -21.81 41.18 17.98
C SER A 27 -22.57 40.28 18.98
N SER A 28 -22.16 40.31 20.24
CA SER A 28 -22.66 39.55 21.39
C SER A 28 -24.14 39.73 21.75
N ARG A 29 -24.82 38.65 22.19
CA ARG A 29 -25.84 38.68 23.28
C ARG A 29 -26.02 37.29 23.92
N GLN A 30 -26.22 37.31 25.24
CA GLN A 30 -26.18 36.18 26.18
C GLN A 30 -27.49 35.37 26.28
N VAL A 31 -27.30 34.05 26.44
CA VAL A 31 -27.88 33.08 27.40
C VAL A 31 -29.40 33.00 27.60
N ALA A 32 -29.96 31.83 27.29
CA ALA A 32 -30.84 31.06 28.19
C ALA A 32 -30.78 29.57 27.78
N GLY A 33 -30.51 28.69 28.75
CA GLY A 33 -30.27 27.27 28.52
C GLY A 33 -31.54 26.44 28.32
N THR A 34 -31.39 25.28 27.69
CA THR A 34 -32.16 24.05 27.98
C THR A 34 -31.50 22.86 27.25
N ALA A 35 -31.44 21.73 27.98
CA ALA A 35 -31.22 20.35 27.53
C ALA A 35 -29.98 20.02 26.67
N VAL A 36 -28.92 19.51 27.32
CA VAL A 36 -27.91 18.67 26.66
C VAL A 36 -28.56 17.34 26.32
N GLN A 37 -28.99 17.18 25.07
CA GLN A 37 -29.38 15.90 24.52
C GLN A 37 -28.08 15.15 24.18
N GLU A 38 -27.72 14.13 24.98
CA GLU A 38 -26.64 13.21 24.65
C GLU A 38 -26.98 12.49 23.34
N SER A 39 -26.45 12.99 22.23
CA SER A 39 -26.47 12.28 20.96
C SER A 39 -25.49 11.11 21.04
N LYS A 40 -26.01 9.94 21.41
CA LYS A 40 -25.34 8.65 21.21
C LYS A 40 -25.01 8.51 19.73
N ILE A 41 -23.73 8.62 19.38
CA ILE A 41 -23.24 8.23 18.06
C ILE A 41 -23.29 6.70 18.00
N SER A 42 -24.39 6.16 17.51
CA SER A 42 -24.47 4.76 17.12
C SER A 42 -23.71 4.59 15.79
N ALA A 43 -22.54 3.96 15.84
CA ALA A 43 -21.85 3.49 14.65
C ALA A 43 -22.77 2.47 13.96
N LEU A 44 -23.39 2.92 12.88
CA LEU A 44 -24.22 2.14 11.98
C LEU A 44 -23.30 1.25 11.13
N PHE A 45 -22.93 0.09 11.68
CA PHE A 45 -22.21 -0.95 10.95
C PHE A 45 -23.16 -1.63 9.97
N TRP A 46 -22.96 -1.40 8.67
CA TRP A 46 -23.79 -1.98 7.62
C TRP A 46 -22.95 -2.72 6.58
N GLY A 47 -23.45 -3.90 6.19
CA GLY A 47 -22.75 -4.94 5.45
C GLY A 47 -22.41 -4.62 3.99
N SER A 48 -21.85 -5.64 3.33
CA SER A 48 -21.32 -5.63 1.96
C SER A 48 -22.27 -4.95 0.96
N LYS A 49 -21.91 -3.75 0.50
CA LYS A 49 -22.48 -3.19 -0.73
C LYS A 49 -21.78 -3.85 -1.92
N LYS A 50 -22.60 -4.43 -2.81
CA LYS A 50 -22.20 -5.17 -4.02
C LYS A 50 -21.01 -4.54 -4.74
N SER A 51 -20.00 -5.36 -5.03
CA SER A 51 -18.95 -5.05 -5.98
C SER A 51 -19.58 -4.65 -7.32
N VAL A 52 -19.14 -3.51 -7.86
CA VAL A 52 -19.51 -3.08 -9.21
C VAL A 52 -18.56 -3.78 -10.16
N GLU A 53 -19.09 -4.51 -11.15
CA GLU A 53 -18.26 -5.09 -12.21
C GLU A 53 -17.52 -3.96 -12.96
N PRO A 54 -16.18 -4.00 -13.04
CA PRO A 54 -15.45 -3.03 -13.84
C PRO A 54 -15.81 -3.22 -15.30
N LYS A 55 -16.27 -2.15 -15.98
CA LYS A 55 -16.15 -2.08 -17.45
C LYS A 55 -14.67 -2.25 -17.78
N GLU A 56 -14.36 -3.05 -18.79
CA GLU A 56 -12.99 -3.23 -19.28
C GLU A 56 -12.41 -1.87 -19.63
N LEU A 57 -11.50 -1.38 -18.77
CA LEU A 57 -10.59 -0.32 -19.16
C LEU A 57 -9.53 -1.00 -20.01
N ASP A 58 -9.41 -0.55 -21.26
CA ASP A 58 -8.31 -0.96 -22.11
C ASP A 58 -7.02 -0.36 -21.52
N VAL A 59 -6.22 -1.19 -20.85
CA VAL A 59 -4.94 -0.79 -20.22
C VAL A 59 -3.83 -0.68 -21.26
N SER A 60 -4.17 -0.67 -22.56
CA SER A 60 -3.28 -0.36 -23.68
C SER A 60 -2.80 1.11 -23.70
N VAL A 61 -2.68 1.73 -22.53
CA VAL A 61 -2.19 3.08 -22.34
C VAL A 61 -0.66 3.06 -22.45
N SER A 62 -0.14 3.46 -23.61
CA SER A 62 1.30 3.66 -23.79
C SER A 62 1.81 4.76 -22.86
N LEU A 63 2.79 4.41 -22.03
CA LEU A 63 3.66 5.39 -21.39
C LEU A 63 4.58 6.00 -22.45
N GLN A 64 5.01 7.25 -22.23
CA GLN A 64 5.94 7.92 -23.15
C GLN A 64 7.38 7.59 -22.76
N ASP A 65 8.21 7.26 -23.75
CA ASP A 65 9.66 7.13 -23.57
C ASP A 65 10.24 8.46 -23.08
N SER A 66 11.26 8.38 -22.23
CA SER A 66 11.95 9.55 -21.68
C SER A 66 13.45 9.49 -21.98
N ILE A 67 14.09 10.64 -22.14
CA ILE A 67 15.54 10.75 -22.31
C ILE A 67 16.13 11.29 -21.00
N LEU A 68 17.08 10.57 -20.42
CA LEU A 68 17.78 10.97 -19.20
C LEU A 68 19.25 11.28 -19.48
N THR A 69 19.80 12.27 -18.79
CA THR A 69 21.21 12.67 -18.90
C THR A 69 21.97 12.29 -17.63
N GLY A 70 22.96 11.40 -17.76
CA GLY A 70 23.80 10.99 -16.63
C GLY A 70 24.68 12.13 -16.12
N GLY A 71 24.46 12.57 -14.88
CA GLY A 71 25.31 13.56 -14.21
C GLY A 71 26.49 12.89 -13.51
N GLY A 72 27.69 13.02 -14.09
CA GLY A 72 28.95 12.67 -13.47
C GLY A 72 30.07 13.57 -14.02
N LEU A 73 30.97 14.03 -13.15
CA LEU A 73 32.12 14.86 -13.56
C LEU A 73 32.91 14.17 -14.68
N GLU A 74 33.02 14.88 -15.81
CA GLU A 74 33.97 14.64 -16.90
C GLU A 74 34.05 13.20 -17.44
N LYS A 75 33.01 12.76 -18.16
CA LYS A 75 33.12 11.82 -19.30
C LYS A 75 31.79 11.82 -20.07
N GLN A 76 31.83 12.26 -21.33
CA GLN A 76 30.78 12.23 -22.37
C GLN A 76 29.36 11.88 -21.89
N ILE A 77 28.51 12.91 -21.74
CA ILE A 77 27.08 12.79 -21.44
C ILE A 77 26.39 12.20 -22.66
N THR A 78 26.23 10.88 -22.70
CA THR A 78 25.35 10.23 -23.67
C THR A 78 23.93 10.21 -23.09
N PRO A 79 22.94 10.84 -23.76
CA PRO A 79 21.55 10.71 -23.34
C PRO A 79 21.17 9.23 -23.40
N LYS A 80 20.65 8.69 -22.30
CA LYS A 80 20.11 7.33 -22.26
C LYS A 80 18.60 7.40 -22.48
N ARG A 81 18.10 6.68 -23.49
CA ARG A 81 16.66 6.48 -23.67
C ARG A 81 16.16 5.47 -22.64
N ILE A 82 15.11 5.84 -21.94
CA ILE A 82 14.38 5.00 -21.00
C ILE A 82 13.03 4.68 -21.61
N SER A 83 12.74 3.38 -21.76
CA SER A 83 11.42 2.91 -22.12
C SER A 83 10.64 2.59 -20.84
N LEU A 84 9.35 2.95 -20.84
CA LEU A 84 8.43 2.66 -19.76
C LEU A 84 7.32 1.76 -20.27
N SER A 85 7.05 0.68 -19.55
CA SER A 85 5.98 -0.27 -19.87
C SER A 85 5.12 -0.55 -18.66
N ILE A 86 3.87 -0.92 -18.93
CA ILE A 86 2.93 -1.40 -17.92
C ILE A 86 2.78 -2.90 -18.17
N ILE A 87 3.07 -3.71 -17.15
CA ILE A 87 2.90 -5.16 -17.19
C ILE A 87 1.64 -5.55 -16.42
N SER A 88 0.93 -6.53 -16.94
CA SER A 88 -0.35 -7.02 -16.41
C SER A 88 -0.19 -8.09 -15.33
N SER A 89 1.02 -8.66 -15.22
CA SER A 89 1.41 -9.55 -14.14
C SER A 89 2.90 -9.39 -13.81
N ILE A 90 3.26 -9.59 -12.55
CA ILE A 90 4.66 -9.59 -12.13
C ILE A 90 5.49 -10.70 -12.80
N SER A 91 4.86 -11.76 -13.33
CA SER A 91 5.58 -12.82 -14.05
C SER A 91 6.22 -12.35 -15.35
N GLU A 92 5.82 -11.19 -15.87
CA GLU A 92 6.40 -10.58 -17.09
C GLU A 92 7.79 -9.97 -16.85
N VAL A 93 8.23 -9.85 -15.59
CA VAL A 93 9.60 -9.46 -15.22
C VAL A 93 10.26 -10.57 -14.43
N SER A 94 11.55 -10.80 -14.69
CA SER A 94 12.29 -11.82 -13.98
C SER A 94 12.41 -11.47 -12.48
N SER A 95 12.33 -12.48 -11.62
CA SER A 95 12.49 -12.29 -10.17
C SER A 95 13.84 -11.64 -9.84
N ARG A 96 14.90 -12.07 -10.54
CA ARG A 96 16.25 -11.51 -10.41
C ARG A 96 16.27 -10.00 -10.61
N GLU A 97 15.64 -9.49 -11.66
CA GLU A 97 15.66 -8.05 -11.98
C GLU A 97 14.78 -7.24 -11.04
N TRP A 98 13.58 -7.72 -10.75
CA TRP A 98 12.67 -7.08 -9.80
C TRP A 98 13.30 -6.99 -8.41
N ASP A 99 13.85 -8.09 -7.91
CA ASP A 99 14.46 -8.16 -6.58
C ASP A 99 15.77 -7.36 -6.52
N ALA A 100 16.47 -7.21 -7.65
CA ALA A 100 17.61 -6.31 -7.77
C ALA A 100 17.18 -4.83 -7.60
N CYS A 101 16.03 -4.41 -8.15
CA CYS A 101 15.46 -3.08 -7.84
C CYS A 101 15.06 -2.94 -6.37
N ASN A 102 14.45 -3.97 -5.78
CA ASN A 102 14.08 -3.97 -4.36
C ASN A 102 15.31 -3.80 -3.46
N LEU A 103 16.34 -4.62 -3.67
CA LEU A 103 17.59 -4.58 -2.88
C LEU A 103 18.28 -3.21 -2.95
N ASP A 104 18.41 -2.63 -4.13
CA ASP A 104 19.04 -1.31 -4.31
C ASP A 104 18.19 -0.17 -3.71
N ALA A 105 16.86 -0.30 -3.77
CA ALA A 105 15.94 0.71 -3.25
C ALA A 105 15.93 0.73 -1.71
N THR A 106 16.01 -0.44 -1.06
CA THR A 106 16.01 -0.57 0.40
C THR A 106 17.40 -0.49 1.03
N GLY A 107 18.43 -0.85 0.27
CA GLY A 107 19.80 -1.06 0.75
C GLY A 107 20.08 -2.53 1.08
N PRO A 108 21.37 -2.94 1.06
CA PRO A 108 21.80 -4.34 1.19
C PRO A 108 21.40 -4.99 2.52
N ASP A 109 21.36 -4.22 3.61
CA ASP A 109 21.01 -4.74 4.95
C ASP A 109 19.50 -4.76 5.22
N LYS A 110 18.67 -4.35 4.26
CA LYS A 110 17.25 -4.05 4.48
C LYS A 110 16.33 -4.57 3.38
N PHE A 111 16.64 -5.73 2.79
CA PHE A 111 15.73 -6.36 1.82
C PHE A 111 14.30 -6.44 2.36
N ASN A 112 13.34 -5.91 1.61
CA ASN A 112 11.94 -5.94 2.02
C ASN A 112 11.26 -7.18 1.40
N PRO A 113 10.95 -8.24 2.20
CA PRO A 113 10.38 -9.47 1.65
C PRO A 113 9.00 -9.23 1.03
N PHE A 114 8.26 -8.21 1.48
CA PHE A 114 6.93 -7.90 0.98
C PHE A 114 6.91 -7.18 -0.38
N LEU A 115 8.06 -6.66 -0.81
CA LEU A 115 8.25 -6.09 -2.15
C LEU A 115 8.98 -7.05 -3.09
N SER A 116 9.33 -8.24 -2.62
CA SER A 116 9.97 -9.25 -3.45
C SER A 116 9.04 -9.74 -4.55
N HIS A 117 9.64 -10.18 -5.65
CA HIS A 117 8.93 -10.83 -6.74
C HIS A 117 8.14 -12.02 -6.21
N GLY A 118 8.78 -12.88 -5.41
CA GLY A 118 8.16 -14.06 -4.82
C GLY A 118 6.89 -13.76 -4.01
N PHE A 119 6.84 -12.62 -3.32
CA PHE A 119 5.68 -12.24 -2.48
C PHE A 119 4.51 -11.84 -3.34
N LEU A 120 4.76 -10.91 -4.26
CA LEU A 120 3.74 -10.35 -5.16
C LEU A 120 3.24 -11.42 -6.14
N SER A 121 4.15 -12.24 -6.68
CA SER A 121 3.81 -13.41 -7.50
C SER A 121 2.93 -14.41 -6.74
N SER A 122 3.20 -14.66 -5.45
CA SER A 122 2.33 -15.53 -4.64
C SER A 122 0.92 -14.96 -4.49
N LEU A 123 0.76 -13.64 -4.40
CA LEU A 123 -0.54 -12.98 -4.31
C LEU A 123 -1.32 -13.06 -5.64
N GLU A 124 -0.64 -12.88 -6.76
CA GLU A 124 -1.25 -12.98 -8.10
C GLU A 124 -1.61 -14.43 -8.43
N GLU A 125 -0.69 -15.38 -8.28
CA GLU A 125 -0.90 -16.80 -8.62
C GLU A 125 -1.93 -17.48 -7.71
N SER A 126 -2.01 -17.08 -6.44
CA SER A 126 -3.07 -17.55 -5.54
C SER A 126 -4.45 -16.97 -5.87
N ARG A 127 -4.54 -16.01 -6.79
CA ARG A 127 -5.74 -15.21 -7.10
C ARG A 127 -6.18 -14.31 -5.95
N SER A 128 -5.30 -13.99 -5.00
CA SER A 128 -5.61 -13.07 -3.90
C SER A 128 -5.61 -11.62 -4.38
N ALA A 129 -4.64 -11.23 -5.22
CA ALA A 129 -4.52 -9.89 -5.80
C ALA A 129 -4.68 -9.93 -7.34
N VAL A 130 -5.91 -10.16 -7.81
CA VAL A 130 -6.25 -10.21 -9.24
C VAL A 130 -7.50 -9.37 -9.57
N LYS A 131 -7.78 -9.17 -10.85
CA LYS A 131 -8.92 -8.35 -11.34
C LYS A 131 -10.24 -8.77 -10.68
N GLU A 132 -10.48 -10.07 -10.53
CA GLU A 132 -11.69 -10.67 -9.97
C GLU A 132 -11.89 -10.35 -8.48
N THR A 133 -10.80 -10.14 -7.75
CA THR A 133 -10.81 -9.69 -6.35
C THR A 133 -10.67 -8.17 -6.23
N GLY A 134 -10.85 -7.44 -7.33
CA GLY A 134 -10.76 -5.99 -7.38
C GLY A 134 -9.34 -5.44 -7.24
N TRP A 135 -8.33 -6.26 -7.54
CA TRP A 135 -6.89 -5.97 -7.53
C TRP A 135 -6.28 -6.25 -8.91
N MET A 136 -6.57 -5.45 -9.93
CA MET A 136 -5.98 -5.68 -11.26
C MET A 136 -4.52 -5.22 -11.27
N PRO A 137 -3.51 -6.11 -11.44
CA PRO A 137 -2.11 -5.69 -11.48
C PRO A 137 -1.85 -4.83 -12.72
N SER A 138 -0.99 -3.83 -12.56
CA SER A 138 -0.62 -2.87 -13.60
C SER A 138 0.77 -2.29 -13.30
N HIS A 139 1.75 -3.15 -12.98
CA HIS A 139 3.06 -2.70 -12.51
C HIS A 139 3.78 -1.90 -13.60
N ILE A 140 4.57 -0.91 -13.20
CA ILE A 140 5.40 -0.14 -14.15
C ILE A 140 6.81 -0.70 -14.13
N VAL A 141 7.41 -0.84 -15.31
CA VAL A 141 8.80 -1.26 -15.51
C VAL A 141 9.50 -0.22 -16.38
N ALA A 142 10.63 0.28 -15.89
CA ALA A 142 11.55 1.14 -16.64
C ALA A 142 12.75 0.33 -17.10
N LYS A 143 13.06 0.39 -18.39
CA LYS A 143 14.21 -0.30 -18.99
C LYS A 143 15.11 0.66 -19.76
N ASP A 144 16.38 0.29 -19.92
CA ASP A 144 17.29 0.98 -20.84
C ASP A 144 17.21 0.41 -22.27
N GLU A 145 17.99 1.00 -23.17
CA GLU A 145 18.11 0.59 -24.58
C GLU A 145 18.59 -0.85 -24.77
N SER A 146 19.24 -1.43 -23.76
CA SER A 146 19.74 -2.80 -23.75
C SER A 146 18.78 -3.77 -23.04
N ASP A 147 17.53 -3.34 -22.80
CA ASP A 147 16.47 -4.08 -22.10
C ASP A 147 16.76 -4.39 -20.62
N ASN A 148 17.73 -3.72 -19.99
CA ASN A 148 17.99 -3.91 -18.57
C ASN A 148 16.96 -3.15 -17.74
N VAL A 149 16.35 -3.83 -16.76
CA VAL A 149 15.43 -3.18 -15.80
C VAL A 149 16.19 -2.21 -14.88
N LEU A 150 15.81 -0.94 -14.94
CA LEU A 150 16.37 0.13 -14.11
C LEU A 150 15.48 0.53 -12.94
N GLY A 151 14.18 0.28 -13.04
CA GLY A 151 13.24 0.56 -11.96
C GLY A 151 11.88 -0.10 -12.16
N VAL A 152 11.20 -0.37 -11.05
CA VAL A 152 9.87 -0.99 -11.03
C VAL A 152 8.96 -0.32 -10.01
N VAL A 153 7.66 -0.39 -10.25
CA VAL A 153 6.62 0.15 -9.35
C VAL A 153 5.51 -0.88 -9.18
N PRO A 154 5.30 -1.46 -7.97
CA PRO A 154 4.11 -2.26 -7.70
C PRO A 154 2.86 -1.37 -7.74
N LEU A 155 2.02 -1.57 -8.75
CA LEU A 155 0.83 -0.77 -8.99
C LEU A 155 -0.35 -1.68 -9.32
N TYR A 156 -1.52 -1.32 -8.79
CA TYR A 156 -2.78 -2.04 -9.02
C TYR A 156 -3.90 -1.06 -9.34
N LEU A 157 -4.76 -1.39 -10.30
CA LEU A 157 -6.04 -0.72 -10.49
C LEU A 157 -7.08 -1.37 -9.57
N LYS A 158 -7.62 -0.57 -8.65
CA LYS A 158 -8.52 -1.02 -7.58
C LYS A 158 -9.97 -0.63 -7.86
N SER A 159 -10.89 -1.57 -7.67
CA SER A 159 -12.34 -1.33 -7.71
C SER A 159 -12.98 -1.09 -6.33
N HIS A 160 -12.19 -1.19 -5.25
CA HIS A 160 -12.61 -0.95 -3.85
C HIS A 160 -11.39 -0.70 -2.93
N SER A 161 -11.62 -0.31 -1.67
CA SER A 161 -10.56 -0.08 -0.66
C SER A 161 -10.08 -1.32 0.10
N TYR A 162 -10.79 -2.45 0.03
CA TYR A 162 -10.42 -3.64 0.82
C TYR A 162 -9.00 -4.14 0.51
N GLY A 163 -8.27 -4.47 1.58
CA GLY A 163 -6.90 -5.00 1.55
C GLY A 163 -5.79 -3.94 1.49
N GLU A 164 -6.10 -2.64 1.31
CA GLU A 164 -5.07 -1.59 1.25
C GLU A 164 -4.70 -0.99 2.62
N PHE A 165 -5.45 -1.35 3.68
CA PHE A 165 -5.29 -0.87 5.07
C PHE A 165 -5.36 0.66 5.24
N VAL A 166 -5.89 1.35 4.24
CA VAL A 166 -6.27 2.76 4.27
C VAL A 166 -7.70 2.81 3.77
N PHE A 167 -8.68 3.09 4.62
CA PHE A 167 -10.08 3.06 4.21
C PHE A 167 -10.50 4.42 3.64
N ASP A 168 -10.94 4.42 2.39
CA ASP A 168 -11.33 5.63 1.66
C ASP A 168 -12.85 5.75 1.46
N HIS A 169 -13.66 5.04 2.28
CA HIS A 169 -15.12 5.05 2.18
C HIS A 169 -15.71 6.45 2.24
N SER A 170 -15.20 7.33 3.12
CA SER A 170 -15.66 8.72 3.20
C SER A 170 -15.42 9.51 1.91
N TRP A 171 -14.31 9.23 1.20
CA TRP A 171 -14.02 9.85 -0.08
C TRP A 171 -14.93 9.29 -1.17
N ALA A 172 -15.13 7.97 -1.18
CA ALA A 172 -16.02 7.31 -2.13
C ALA A 172 -17.46 7.83 -1.99
N ASP A 173 -17.98 7.89 -0.77
CA ASP A 173 -19.32 8.39 -0.46
C ASP A 173 -19.49 9.86 -0.90
N ALA A 174 -18.48 10.70 -0.69
CA ALA A 174 -18.50 12.09 -1.15
C ALA A 174 -18.55 12.18 -2.69
N TYR A 175 -17.70 11.44 -3.40
CA TYR A 175 -17.70 11.39 -4.87
C TYR A 175 -19.06 10.97 -5.42
N TYR A 176 -19.63 9.90 -4.88
CA TYR A 176 -20.94 9.41 -5.29
C TYR A 176 -22.06 10.41 -4.97
N GLY A 177 -21.98 11.12 -3.85
CA GLY A 177 -22.89 12.21 -3.51
C GLY A 177 -22.88 13.35 -4.55
N PHE A 178 -21.73 13.59 -5.20
CA PHE A 178 -21.58 14.55 -6.29
C PHE A 178 -21.80 13.95 -7.69
N GLY A 179 -22.33 12.72 -7.79
CA GLY A 179 -22.58 12.03 -9.07
C GLY A 179 -21.31 11.58 -9.80
N SER A 180 -20.16 11.62 -9.15
CA SER A 180 -18.87 11.17 -9.69
C SER A 180 -18.52 9.77 -9.19
N ARG A 181 -17.76 9.01 -9.97
CA ARG A 181 -17.28 7.69 -9.54
C ARG A 181 -15.94 7.81 -8.85
N TYR A 182 -15.81 7.18 -7.68
CA TYR A 182 -14.53 7.09 -6.98
C TYR A 182 -13.68 5.88 -7.42
N TYR A 183 -14.30 4.81 -7.90
CA TYR A 183 -13.58 3.67 -8.44
C TYR A 183 -13.79 3.56 -9.97
N PRO A 184 -12.80 3.08 -10.72
CA PRO A 184 -11.52 2.57 -10.22
C PRO A 184 -10.52 3.68 -9.85
N LYS A 185 -9.53 3.32 -9.02
CA LYS A 185 -8.39 4.17 -8.64
C LYS A 185 -7.07 3.39 -8.78
N PHE A 186 -5.96 4.09 -9.01
CA PHE A 186 -4.65 3.46 -8.96
C PHE A 186 -4.10 3.41 -7.54
N GLN A 187 -3.53 2.28 -7.16
CA GLN A 187 -2.98 2.03 -5.83
C GLN A 187 -1.59 1.43 -5.95
N CYS A 188 -0.58 2.22 -5.59
CA CYS A 188 0.80 1.79 -5.45
C CYS A 188 1.03 1.37 -3.99
N CYS A 189 1.11 0.07 -3.76
CA CYS A 189 1.24 -0.50 -2.42
C CYS A 189 1.77 -1.94 -2.46
N VAL A 190 1.96 -2.50 -1.27
CA VAL A 190 1.98 -3.94 -1.07
C VAL A 190 0.56 -4.39 -0.72
N PRO A 191 -0.06 -5.33 -1.47
CA PRO A 191 -1.39 -5.83 -1.14
C PRO A 191 -1.42 -6.50 0.24
N PHE A 192 -2.52 -6.27 0.96
CA PHE A 192 -2.84 -6.89 2.24
C PHE A 192 -1.82 -6.68 3.37
N THR A 193 -0.87 -5.75 3.20
CA THR A 193 0.28 -5.62 4.11
C THR A 193 0.64 -4.14 4.33
N PRO A 194 0.30 -3.55 5.50
CA PRO A 194 0.54 -2.13 5.78
C PRO A 194 1.99 -1.83 6.21
N VAL A 195 2.97 -2.34 5.48
CA VAL A 195 4.40 -2.18 5.82
C VAL A 195 4.99 -0.94 5.15
N THR A 196 5.69 -0.12 5.94
CA THR A 196 6.44 1.01 5.41
C THR A 196 7.63 0.52 4.60
N GLY A 197 7.80 1.03 3.39
CA GLY A 197 8.92 0.71 2.50
C GLY A 197 8.87 1.54 1.22
N PRO A 198 9.90 1.47 0.36
CA PRO A 198 9.87 2.18 -0.91
C PRO A 198 8.72 1.68 -1.78
N ARG A 199 8.17 2.56 -2.61
CA ARG A 199 7.10 2.23 -3.57
C ARG A 199 7.52 2.41 -5.01
N ILE A 200 8.50 3.27 -5.25
CA ILE A 200 9.17 3.41 -6.53
C ILE A 200 10.59 2.84 -6.35
N LEU A 201 10.82 1.65 -6.90
CA LEU A 201 12.05 0.88 -6.71
C LEU A 201 12.99 1.19 -7.86
N VAL A 202 14.10 1.88 -7.58
CA VAL A 202 15.07 2.29 -8.60
C VAL A 202 16.44 1.69 -8.29
N ARG A 203 17.09 1.14 -9.31
CA ARG A 203 18.47 0.62 -9.22
C ARG A 203 19.44 1.72 -8.78
N ASN A 204 20.55 1.33 -8.18
CA ASN A 204 21.60 2.25 -7.74
C ASN A 204 22.46 2.72 -8.92
N ILE A 205 21.93 3.68 -9.69
CA ILE A 205 22.54 4.23 -10.91
C ILE A 205 22.79 5.74 -10.78
N PRO A 206 23.71 6.34 -11.56
CA PRO A 206 24.09 7.75 -11.41
C PRO A 206 22.94 8.75 -11.57
N PHE A 207 21.91 8.40 -12.34
CA PHE A 207 20.72 9.23 -12.61
C PHE A 207 19.47 8.72 -11.87
N ARG A 208 19.64 8.03 -10.74
CA ARG A 208 18.55 7.45 -9.94
C ARG A 208 17.43 8.44 -9.62
N ASP A 209 17.77 9.65 -9.19
CA ASP A 209 16.76 10.65 -8.83
C ASP A 209 15.98 11.17 -10.05
N GLN A 210 16.63 11.28 -11.21
CA GLN A 210 15.95 11.61 -12.46
C GLN A 210 15.01 10.48 -12.91
N LEU A 211 15.43 9.22 -12.77
CA LEU A 211 14.58 8.07 -13.09
C LEU A 211 13.38 7.97 -12.13
N PHE A 212 13.58 8.26 -10.84
CA PHE A 212 12.48 8.40 -9.88
C PHE A 212 11.47 9.46 -10.35
N ASP A 213 11.95 10.63 -10.77
CA ASP A 213 11.09 11.72 -11.26
C ASP A 213 10.32 11.34 -12.53
N VAL A 214 10.95 10.60 -13.44
CA VAL A 214 10.31 10.03 -14.64
C VAL A 214 9.20 9.04 -14.24
N LEU A 215 9.47 8.13 -13.30
CA LEU A 215 8.46 7.17 -12.82
C LEU A 215 7.28 7.85 -12.11
N VAL A 216 7.53 8.89 -11.32
CA VAL A 216 6.47 9.70 -10.69
C VAL A 216 5.62 10.42 -11.74
N SER A 217 6.25 10.97 -12.78
CA SER A 217 5.55 11.64 -13.88
C SER A 217 4.71 10.64 -14.68
N ALA A 218 5.27 9.47 -14.99
CA ALA A 218 4.57 8.39 -15.68
C ALA A 218 3.34 7.89 -14.90
N LEU A 219 3.44 7.76 -13.57
CA LEU A 219 2.31 7.42 -12.71
C LEU A 219 1.17 8.46 -12.80
N LYS A 220 1.51 9.75 -12.82
CA LYS A 220 0.54 10.85 -12.96
C LYS A 220 -0.10 10.83 -14.34
N ASP A 221 0.70 10.67 -15.39
CA ASP A 221 0.21 10.61 -16.77
C ASP A 221 -0.68 9.40 -17.00
N LEU A 222 -0.32 8.25 -16.43
CA LEU A 222 -1.14 7.04 -16.46
C LEU A 222 -2.49 7.28 -15.78
N ALA A 223 -2.51 7.90 -14.60
CA ALA A 223 -3.75 8.22 -13.91
C ALA A 223 -4.64 9.16 -14.75
N ALA A 224 -4.05 10.17 -15.39
CA ALA A 224 -4.76 11.10 -16.27
C ALA A 224 -5.33 10.41 -17.52
N LYS A 225 -4.51 9.63 -18.23
CA LYS A 225 -4.89 8.93 -19.47
C LYS A 225 -5.95 7.86 -19.22
N SER A 226 -5.85 7.12 -18.12
CA SER A 226 -6.84 6.12 -17.70
C SER A 226 -8.10 6.73 -17.10
N GLN A 227 -8.19 8.05 -16.95
CA GLN A 227 -9.35 8.75 -16.39
C GLN A 227 -9.83 8.17 -15.04
N VAL A 228 -8.87 7.73 -14.20
CA VAL A 228 -9.19 7.26 -12.85
C VAL A 228 -9.42 8.44 -11.92
N SER A 229 -10.19 8.22 -10.87
CA SER A 229 -10.50 9.27 -9.88
C SER A 229 -9.24 9.77 -9.16
N SER A 230 -8.31 8.86 -8.85
CA SER A 230 -7.13 9.15 -8.06
C SER A 230 -6.01 8.12 -8.23
N LEU A 231 -4.81 8.54 -7.84
CA LEU A 231 -3.62 7.71 -7.63
C LEU A 231 -3.17 7.81 -6.17
N HIS A 232 -2.95 6.67 -5.54
CA HIS A 232 -2.59 6.54 -4.13
C HIS A 232 -1.25 5.83 -3.98
N ILE A 233 -0.38 6.31 -3.09
CA ILE A 233 0.89 5.67 -2.75
C ILE A 233 0.92 5.46 -1.22
N THR A 234 0.66 4.24 -0.77
CA THR A 234 0.45 3.97 0.67
C THR A 234 1.66 3.33 1.33
N PHE A 235 1.96 3.80 2.55
CA PHE A 235 3.12 3.41 3.34
C PHE A 235 4.48 3.60 2.63
N PRO A 236 4.72 4.70 1.89
CA PRO A 236 6.06 5.00 1.39
C PRO A 236 7.03 5.28 2.54
N THR A 237 8.33 5.25 2.26
CA THR A 237 9.32 5.74 3.23
C THR A 237 9.12 7.24 3.52
N GLU A 238 9.63 7.73 4.64
CA GLU A 238 9.55 9.16 4.98
C GLU A 238 10.20 10.04 3.90
N LYS A 239 11.38 9.63 3.41
CA LYS A 239 12.09 10.32 2.32
C LYS A 239 11.21 10.41 1.07
N GLU A 240 10.67 9.28 0.63
CA GLU A 240 9.79 9.21 -0.54
C GLU A 240 8.50 10.01 -0.33
N TRP A 241 7.93 10.01 0.88
CA TRP A 241 6.76 10.80 1.25
C TRP A 241 6.99 12.31 1.12
N HIS A 242 8.18 12.80 1.48
CA HIS A 242 8.57 14.20 1.25
C HIS A 242 8.82 14.49 -0.23
N MET A 243 9.54 13.62 -0.95
CA MET A 243 9.80 13.80 -2.38
C MET A 243 8.50 13.87 -3.19
N LEU A 244 7.52 12.99 -2.91
CA LEU A 244 6.23 12.97 -3.59
C LEU A 244 5.43 14.27 -3.36
N LYS A 245 5.54 14.89 -2.18
CA LYS A 245 4.92 16.19 -1.89
C LYS A 245 5.40 17.28 -2.85
N GLU A 246 6.71 17.36 -3.05
CA GLU A 246 7.33 18.32 -3.98
C GLU A 246 6.91 18.07 -5.44
N LYS A 247 6.40 16.86 -5.75
CA LYS A 247 5.86 16.49 -7.07
C LYS A 247 4.33 16.66 -7.18
N GLY A 248 3.70 17.27 -6.18
CA GLY A 248 2.28 17.63 -6.17
C GLY A 248 1.33 16.60 -5.57
N PHE A 249 1.83 15.56 -4.89
CA PHE A 249 0.97 14.65 -4.13
C PHE A 249 0.52 15.28 -2.82
N LEU A 250 -0.74 15.09 -2.42
CA LEU A 250 -1.18 15.48 -1.09
C LEU A 250 -0.67 14.48 -0.06
N GLN A 251 -0.39 14.96 1.14
CA GLN A 251 0.14 14.13 2.21
C GLN A 251 -0.97 13.77 3.20
N ARG A 252 -1.11 12.47 3.50
CA ARG A 252 -2.04 11.96 4.51
C ARG A 252 -1.26 11.34 5.68
N ILE A 253 -1.54 11.81 6.88
CA ILE A 253 -0.94 11.27 8.08
C ILE A 253 -1.81 10.14 8.62
N GLY A 254 -1.18 9.03 8.99
CA GLY A 254 -1.82 7.88 9.62
C GLY A 254 -0.91 7.36 10.72
N MET A 255 -1.51 6.78 11.76
CA MET A 255 -0.81 6.31 12.94
C MET A 255 -0.57 4.80 12.85
N GLN A 256 0.67 4.38 13.14
CA GLN A 256 1.04 2.99 13.28
C GLN A 256 1.79 2.79 14.60
N TYR A 257 1.53 1.68 15.27
CA TYR A 257 2.24 1.30 16.49
C TYR A 257 3.25 0.22 16.13
N HIS A 258 4.54 0.53 16.26
CA HIS A 258 5.62 -0.42 16.04
C HIS A 258 6.23 -0.78 17.39
N TRP A 259 6.31 -2.07 17.69
CA TRP A 259 7.11 -2.54 18.81
C TRP A 259 8.57 -2.66 18.36
N LYS A 260 9.49 -2.06 19.12
CA LYS A 260 10.92 -2.19 18.92
C LYS A 260 11.53 -2.83 20.16
N ASN A 261 12.44 -3.77 19.96
CA ASN A 261 13.22 -4.31 21.07
C ASN A 261 14.24 -3.25 21.53
N HIS A 262 14.13 -2.75 22.76
CA HIS A 262 15.10 -1.83 23.36
C HIS A 262 16.27 -2.60 24.00
N ASN A 263 16.83 -3.56 23.26
CA ASN A 263 17.90 -4.46 23.70
C ASN A 263 17.55 -5.33 24.92
N TYR A 264 16.27 -5.66 25.14
CA TYR A 264 15.88 -6.62 26.16
C TYR A 264 16.46 -7.99 25.81
N LYS A 265 17.13 -8.62 26.78
CA LYS A 265 17.74 -9.94 26.64
C LYS A 265 16.75 -11.06 26.92
N ASN A 266 15.69 -10.75 27.66
CA ASN A 266 14.65 -11.70 28.04
C ASN A 266 13.31 -11.01 28.22
N PHE A 267 12.26 -11.82 28.39
CA PHE A 267 10.89 -11.33 28.53
C PHE A 267 10.68 -10.53 29.82
N ASP A 268 11.39 -10.86 30.90
CA ASP A 268 11.24 -10.15 32.18
C ASP A 268 11.80 -8.73 32.14
N GLU A 269 12.92 -8.50 31.44
CA GLU A 269 13.45 -7.16 31.17
C GLU A 269 12.42 -6.31 30.41
N PHE A 270 11.78 -6.86 29.37
CA PHE A 270 10.69 -6.18 28.67
C PHE A 270 9.51 -5.82 29.59
N LEU A 271 9.17 -6.67 30.56
CA LEU A 271 8.09 -6.39 31.51
C LEU A 271 8.45 -5.30 32.54
N MET A 272 9.73 -5.01 32.77
CA MET A 272 10.14 -3.96 33.71
C MET A 272 9.74 -2.58 33.21
N ASP A 273 9.69 -2.36 31.90
CA ASP A 273 9.26 -1.10 31.28
C ASP A 273 7.74 -0.88 31.32
N MET A 274 6.98 -1.86 31.81
CA MET A 274 5.53 -1.74 31.99
C MET A 274 5.15 -1.31 33.42
N LYS A 275 4.01 -0.63 33.53
CA LYS A 275 3.34 -0.39 34.82
C LYS A 275 3.12 -1.71 35.57
N GLN A 276 3.29 -1.69 36.90
CA GLN A 276 3.25 -2.88 37.75
C GLN A 276 1.98 -3.73 37.57
N SER A 277 0.81 -3.10 37.45
CA SER A 277 -0.47 -3.80 37.21
C SER A 277 -0.46 -4.59 35.90
N LYS A 278 -0.01 -3.97 34.80
CA LYS A 278 0.09 -4.62 33.49
C LYS A 278 1.11 -5.77 33.49
N ARG A 279 2.27 -5.56 34.12
CA ARG A 279 3.26 -6.62 34.35
C ARG A 279 2.69 -7.80 35.14
N LYS A 280 1.98 -7.54 36.25
CA LYS A 280 1.35 -8.59 37.08
C LYS A 280 0.34 -9.40 36.27
N ASN A 281 -0.51 -8.72 35.50
CA ASN A 281 -1.52 -9.39 34.67
C ASN A 281 -0.88 -10.28 33.59
N ILE A 282 0.12 -9.78 32.86
CA ILE A 282 0.82 -10.59 31.83
C ILE A 282 1.48 -11.83 32.45
N ARG A 283 2.11 -11.69 33.62
CA ARG A 283 2.70 -12.85 34.33
C ARG A 283 1.65 -13.86 34.76
N GLN A 284 0.48 -13.41 35.22
CA GLN A 284 -0.62 -14.30 35.58
C GLN A 284 -1.17 -15.05 34.36
N GLU A 285 -1.40 -14.36 33.24
CA GLU A 285 -1.86 -15.00 31.99
C GLU A 285 -0.87 -16.05 31.49
N ARG A 286 0.44 -15.76 31.51
CA ARG A 286 1.46 -16.75 31.10
C ARG A 286 1.53 -17.97 32.02
N LYS A 287 1.30 -17.81 33.33
CA LYS A 287 1.22 -18.95 34.25
C LYS A 287 0.04 -19.88 33.93
N LYS A 288 -1.08 -19.34 33.45
CA LYS A 288 -2.24 -20.16 33.03
C LYS A 288 -1.87 -21.08 31.86
N VAL A 289 -1.06 -20.61 30.90
CA VAL A 289 -0.61 -21.42 29.76
C VAL A 289 0.19 -22.64 30.24
N SER A 290 1.11 -22.47 31.20
CA SER A 290 1.87 -23.60 31.76
C SER A 290 0.99 -24.62 32.48
N THR A 291 -0.16 -24.21 33.03
CA THR A 291 -1.10 -25.13 33.68
C THR A 291 -2.05 -25.83 32.71
N GLN A 292 -2.08 -25.42 31.43
CA GLN A 292 -2.98 -25.95 30.41
C GLN A 292 -2.39 -27.09 29.57
N ASN A 293 -1.22 -27.62 29.95
CA ASN A 293 -0.49 -28.65 29.18
C ASN A 293 -0.29 -28.28 27.69
N LEU A 294 -0.14 -26.98 27.39
CA LEU A 294 0.11 -26.49 26.04
C LEU A 294 1.61 -26.44 25.75
N SER A 295 2.03 -27.03 24.63
CA SER A 295 3.39 -26.91 24.12
C SER A 295 3.45 -25.88 22.98
N MET A 296 4.37 -24.91 23.08
CA MET A 296 4.67 -23.99 21.98
C MET A 296 5.93 -24.44 21.24
N LYS A 297 5.83 -24.60 19.92
CA LYS A 297 6.97 -24.90 19.04
C LYS A 297 7.10 -23.80 17.99
N ARG A 298 8.32 -23.32 17.78
CA ARG A 298 8.66 -22.43 16.65
C ARG A 298 9.17 -23.29 15.51
N LEU A 299 8.55 -23.16 14.34
CA LEU A 299 8.96 -23.82 13.12
C LEU A 299 9.67 -22.83 12.19
N ARG A 300 10.78 -23.23 11.59
CA ARG A 300 11.45 -22.53 10.49
C ARG A 300 10.87 -22.98 9.16
N GLY A 301 11.10 -22.24 8.07
CA GLY A 301 10.52 -22.49 6.75
C GLY A 301 10.53 -23.97 6.33
N TYR A 302 11.69 -24.63 6.39
CA TYR A 302 11.84 -26.05 6.05
C TYR A 302 11.14 -27.03 7.00
N GLU A 303 10.74 -26.59 8.19
CA GLU A 303 9.97 -27.37 9.16
C GLU A 303 8.45 -27.19 8.98
N ILE A 304 8.02 -26.19 8.21
CA ILE A 304 6.60 -25.92 7.95
C ILE A 304 6.13 -26.87 6.86
N LYS A 305 5.14 -27.70 7.19
CA LYS A 305 4.50 -28.67 6.30
C LYS A 305 3.15 -28.13 5.83
N ALA A 306 2.62 -28.70 4.74
CA ALA A 306 1.28 -28.36 4.22
C ALA A 306 0.20 -28.40 5.33
N SER A 307 0.19 -29.44 6.16
CA SER A 307 -0.77 -29.58 7.28
C SER A 307 -0.74 -28.43 8.29
N HIS A 308 0.41 -27.76 8.46
CA HIS A 308 0.48 -26.57 9.31
C HIS A 308 -0.21 -25.37 8.65
N TRP A 309 -0.12 -25.24 7.32
CA TRP A 309 -0.82 -24.21 6.56
C TRP A 309 -2.33 -24.43 6.55
N ASP A 310 -2.81 -25.66 6.38
CA ASP A 310 -4.24 -25.99 6.43
C ASP A 310 -4.83 -25.60 7.81
N THR A 311 -4.11 -25.97 8.88
CA THR A 311 -4.49 -25.63 10.26
C THR A 311 -4.45 -24.12 10.48
N PHE A 312 -3.40 -23.45 10.00
CA PHE A 312 -3.29 -21.99 10.08
C PHE A 312 -4.43 -21.29 9.33
N TYR A 313 -4.78 -21.78 8.14
CA TYR A 313 -5.86 -21.22 7.34
C TYR A 313 -7.21 -21.36 8.05
N SER A 314 -7.46 -22.49 8.71
CA SER A 314 -8.65 -22.66 9.57
C SER A 314 -8.71 -21.59 10.67
N PHE A 315 -7.61 -21.32 11.36
CA PHE A 315 -7.56 -20.25 12.37
C PHE A 315 -7.70 -18.85 11.78
N TYR A 316 -7.07 -18.61 10.63
CA TYR A 316 -7.19 -17.36 9.89
C TYR A 316 -8.66 -17.10 9.54
N ARG A 317 -9.33 -18.08 8.93
CA ARG A 317 -10.75 -18.04 8.59
C ARG A 317 -11.62 -17.76 9.82
N ASN A 318 -11.44 -18.53 10.90
CA ASN A 318 -12.17 -18.34 12.15
C ASN A 318 -12.00 -16.92 12.73
N THR A 319 -10.80 -16.34 12.62
CA THR A 319 -10.55 -14.96 13.06
C THR A 319 -11.20 -13.93 12.14
N THR A 320 -11.28 -14.23 10.84
CA THR A 320 -11.90 -13.37 9.82
C THR A 320 -13.41 -13.58 9.64
N ASP A 321 -13.98 -14.58 10.33
CA ASP A 321 -15.37 -15.00 10.15
C ASP A 321 -16.33 -13.81 10.29
N ASN A 322 -17.19 -13.67 9.29
CA ASN A 322 -18.26 -12.67 9.08
C ASN A 322 -17.89 -11.27 8.60
N LYS A 323 -16.64 -10.96 8.21
CA LYS A 323 -16.36 -9.60 7.71
C LYS A 323 -15.67 -9.52 6.34
N PHE A 324 -14.52 -10.15 6.09
CA PHE A 324 -13.80 -9.97 4.80
C PHE A 324 -12.84 -11.13 4.49
N ASP A 325 -13.08 -11.86 3.39
CA ASP A 325 -12.15 -12.85 2.84
C ASP A 325 -11.12 -12.14 1.95
N LEU A 326 -9.91 -11.90 2.48
CA LEU A 326 -8.90 -11.09 1.79
C LEU A 326 -7.81 -11.92 1.08
N ILE A 327 -7.47 -13.10 1.60
CA ILE A 327 -6.36 -13.94 1.11
C ILE A 327 -6.82 -15.39 0.95
N ILE A 328 -6.48 -16.02 -0.17
CA ILE A 328 -6.84 -17.40 -0.51
C ILE A 328 -5.83 -18.39 0.09
N GLU A 329 -6.27 -19.58 0.49
CA GLU A 329 -5.44 -20.61 1.14
C GLU A 329 -4.12 -20.91 0.39
N THR A 330 -4.20 -21.02 -0.94
CA THR A 330 -3.05 -21.32 -1.81
C THR A 330 -1.93 -20.28 -1.72
N PHE A 331 -2.23 -19.04 -1.31
CA PHE A 331 -1.22 -18.01 -1.04
C PHE A 331 -0.19 -18.48 -0.02
N PHE A 332 -0.64 -19.09 1.08
CA PHE A 332 0.25 -19.46 2.18
C PHE A 332 1.22 -20.58 1.78
N SER A 333 0.76 -21.51 0.96
CA SER A 333 1.61 -22.55 0.37
C SER A 333 2.65 -21.94 -0.59
N LEU A 334 2.23 -21.06 -1.49
CA LEU A 334 3.14 -20.38 -2.45
C LEU A 334 4.18 -19.51 -1.73
N LEU A 335 3.76 -18.80 -0.68
CA LEU A 335 4.62 -17.99 0.17
C LEU A 335 5.75 -18.83 0.79
N SER A 336 5.41 -20.05 1.25
CA SER A 336 6.38 -20.98 1.80
C SER A 336 7.47 -21.32 0.77
N THR A 337 7.06 -21.67 -0.44
CA THR A 337 7.96 -22.11 -1.51
C THR A 337 8.84 -20.98 -2.04
N LYS A 338 8.29 -19.77 -2.17
CA LYS A 338 8.97 -18.66 -2.87
C LYS A 338 9.73 -17.71 -1.97
N ILE A 339 9.47 -17.73 -0.65
CA ILE A 339 10.09 -16.80 0.30
C ILE A 339 10.70 -17.50 1.50
N LEU A 340 9.97 -18.42 2.14
CA LEU A 340 10.38 -18.96 3.44
C LEU A 340 11.38 -20.12 3.34
N LEU A 341 11.54 -20.70 2.15
CA LEU A 341 12.51 -21.77 1.86
C LEU A 341 13.80 -21.27 1.19
N ILE A 342 13.92 -19.96 0.95
CA ILE A 342 15.16 -19.28 0.56
C ILE A 342 15.85 -18.79 1.83
#